data_AF-A0A318HGS2-F1
#
_entry.id   AF-A0A318HGS2-F1
#
_cell.length_a   1.000
_cell.length_b   1.000
_cell.length_c   1.000
_cell.angle_alpha   90.00
_cell.angle_beta   90.00
_cell.angle_gamma   90.00
#
_symmetry.space_group_name_H-M   'P 1'
#
loop_
_entity.id
_entity.type
_entity.pdbx_description
1 polymer ?
#
loop_
_entity_poly.entity_id
_entity_poly.type
_entity_poly.pdbx_seq_one_letter_code
_entity_poly.pdbx_strand_id
1 'polypeptide(L)'
;MVDLDALEAAGIVNARGRAGLIDYLDKLGFTADEMVAAERRGRLFALAGDVLQWSGPPTDSLGAAADALGVPVEDVAHAWALLGLTAAGPDTPALSQADVDGLATWVAMRAMMGDDAASGWLRAVGASMARLAEAEATMGRAAQPDIQIDHTHDELTSAQAYRAIAEFIPRMMALIDAVHRHHLISARTHFEGVQRDISANVVCGIGFADLSGFTALTQLLTPAELSGLLK
;
A
#
# COMPACT_ATOMS: atom_id res chain seq x y z
N MET A 1 0.28 -4.95 33.92
CA MET A 1 0.78 -3.59 34.20
C MET A 1 2.17 -3.54 33.63
N VAL A 2 2.37 -2.72 32.61
CA VAL A 2 3.62 -2.66 31.86
C VAL A 2 4.72 -2.07 32.75
N ASP A 3 5.91 -2.68 32.72
CA ASP A 3 7.09 -2.16 33.42
C ASP A 3 7.70 -1.00 32.63
N LEU A 4 7.26 0.22 32.95
CA LEU A 4 7.69 1.44 32.26
C LEU A 4 9.18 1.72 32.47
N ASP A 5 9.75 1.35 33.62
CA ASP A 5 11.16 1.58 33.92
C ASP A 5 12.04 0.63 33.09
N ALA A 6 11.61 -0.62 32.90
CA ALA A 6 12.26 -1.56 32.00
C ALA A 6 12.18 -1.11 30.52
N LEU A 7 11.02 -0.60 30.08
CA LEU A 7 10.86 -0.08 28.72
C LEU A 7 11.71 1.16 28.44
N GLU A 8 11.80 2.07 29.41
CA GLU A 8 12.67 3.24 29.31
C GLU A 8 14.15 2.83 29.23
N ALA A 9 14.57 1.86 30.05
CA ALA A 9 15.91 1.27 29.96
C ALA A 9 16.18 0.54 28.63
N ALA A 10 15.15 -0.02 28.00
CA ALA A 10 15.24 -0.70 26.70
C ALA A 10 15.28 0.27 25.49
N GLY A 11 14.99 1.55 25.72
CA GLY A 11 15.15 2.62 24.73
C GLY A 11 13.86 3.38 24.37
N ILE A 12 12.74 3.15 25.07
CA ILE A 12 11.53 3.99 24.91
C ILE A 12 11.73 5.33 25.61
N VAL A 13 11.80 6.42 24.83
CA VAL A 13 12.04 7.76 25.39
C VAL A 13 10.80 8.22 26.16
N ASN A 14 11.00 8.70 27.39
CA ASN A 14 9.94 9.25 28.25
C ASN A 14 8.75 8.29 28.42
N ALA A 15 9.04 7.02 28.73
CA ALA A 15 8.02 5.98 28.84
C ALA A 15 6.92 6.35 29.85
N ARG A 16 7.28 7.01 30.96
CA ARG A 16 6.31 7.49 31.96
C ARG A 16 5.37 8.56 31.42
N GLY A 17 5.87 9.52 30.65
CA GLY A 17 5.04 10.53 29.98
C GLY A 17 4.13 9.94 28.89
N ARG A 18 4.47 8.76 28.37
CA ARG A 18 3.77 8.05 27.30
C ARG A 18 3.01 6.82 27.81
N ALA A 19 2.77 6.73 29.12
CA ALA A 19 2.16 5.56 29.75
C ALA A 19 0.80 5.18 29.13
N GLY A 20 -0.01 6.17 28.72
CA GLY A 20 -1.30 5.93 28.06
C GLY A 20 -1.16 5.22 26.70
N LEU A 21 -0.19 5.64 25.88
CA LEU A 21 0.12 4.99 24.61
C LEU A 21 0.65 3.56 24.84
N ILE A 22 1.58 3.40 25.78
CA ILE A 22 2.19 2.10 26.08
C ILE A 22 1.14 1.10 26.61
N ASP A 23 0.29 1.52 27.53
CA ASP A 23 -0.82 0.69 28.04
C ASP A 23 -1.82 0.32 26.94
N TYR A 24 -2.09 1.24 26.02
CA TYR A 24 -2.91 0.95 24.84
C TYR A 24 -2.27 -0.11 23.94
N LEU A 25 -0.98 0.01 23.63
CA LEU A 25 -0.25 -0.96 22.80
C LEU A 25 -0.15 -2.34 23.48
N ASP A 26 0.12 -2.39 24.78
CA ASP A 26 0.14 -3.63 25.57
C ASP A 26 -1.21 -4.34 25.55
N LYS A 27 -2.31 -3.59 25.71
CA LYS A 27 -3.69 -4.14 25.60
C LYS A 27 -4.01 -4.71 24.23
N LEU A 28 -3.35 -4.22 23.18
CA LEU A 28 -3.46 -4.76 21.83
C LEU A 28 -2.57 -6.00 21.60
N GLY A 29 -1.75 -6.36 22.57
CA GLY A 29 -0.90 -7.55 22.55
C GLY A 29 0.51 -7.32 22.00
N PHE A 30 0.92 -6.06 21.79
CA PHE A 30 2.29 -5.78 21.35
C PHE A 30 3.30 -6.07 22.47
N THR A 31 4.40 -6.69 22.10
CA THR A 31 5.51 -7.01 23.00
C THR A 31 6.40 -5.78 23.23
N ALA A 32 7.19 -5.81 24.32
CA ALA A 32 8.19 -4.78 24.60
C ALA A 32 9.18 -4.60 23.44
N ASP A 33 9.62 -5.70 22.83
CA ASP A 33 10.58 -5.68 21.72
C ASP A 33 9.99 -5.00 20.47
N GLU A 34 8.71 -5.25 20.16
CA GLU A 34 8.02 -4.59 19.05
C GLU A 34 7.86 -3.08 19.31
N MET A 35 7.51 -2.69 20.53
CA MET A 35 7.42 -1.28 20.91
C MET A 35 8.79 -0.59 20.82
N VAL A 36 9.84 -1.20 21.34
CA VAL A 36 11.21 -0.66 21.26
C VAL A 36 11.69 -0.58 19.81
N ALA A 37 11.39 -1.57 18.98
CA ALA A 37 11.74 -1.55 17.56
C ALA A 37 10.99 -0.44 16.80
N ALA A 38 9.72 -0.20 17.13
CA ALA A 38 8.94 0.91 16.57
C ALA A 38 9.49 2.28 17.04
N GLU A 39 9.87 2.40 18.31
CA GLU A 39 10.47 3.62 18.86
C GLU A 39 11.78 3.98 18.15
N ARG A 40 12.66 3.01 17.90
CA ARG A 40 13.92 3.24 17.17
C ARG A 40 13.71 3.82 15.78
N ARG A 41 12.52 3.63 15.19
CA ARG A 41 12.12 4.17 13.89
C ARG A 41 11.33 5.48 14.01
N GLY A 42 11.08 5.99 15.22
CA GLY A 42 10.21 7.13 15.48
C GLY A 42 8.73 6.85 15.21
N ARG A 43 8.33 5.56 15.28
CA ARG A 43 7.01 5.06 14.86
C ARG A 43 6.21 4.41 15.98
N LEU A 44 6.58 4.60 17.25
CA LEU A 44 5.87 3.96 18.37
C LEU A 44 4.37 4.31 18.38
N PHE A 45 4.01 5.60 18.19
CA PHE A 45 2.61 6.03 18.14
C PHE A 45 1.81 5.35 17.01
N ALA A 46 2.48 4.98 15.92
CA ALA A 46 1.81 4.47 14.74
C ALA A 46 1.82 2.94 14.64
N LEU A 47 2.54 2.25 15.53
CA LEU A 47 2.72 0.79 15.52
C LEU A 47 1.38 0.05 15.34
N ALA A 48 0.35 0.45 16.10
CA ALA A 48 -0.96 -0.20 16.06
C ALA A 48 -1.68 -0.12 14.70
N GLY A 49 -1.42 0.93 13.90
CA GLY A 49 -1.95 1.08 12.55
C GLY A 49 -1.00 0.57 11.47
N ASP A 50 0.32 0.64 11.70
CA ASP A 50 1.34 0.13 10.78
C ASP A 50 1.16 -1.38 10.54
N VAL A 51 0.99 -2.16 11.59
CA VAL A 51 0.81 -3.62 11.44
C VAL A 51 -0.45 -4.02 10.67
N LEU A 52 -1.47 -3.15 10.62
CA LEU A 52 -2.70 -3.40 9.86
C LEU A 52 -2.54 -3.09 8.36
N GLN A 53 -1.50 -2.35 7.98
CA GLN A 53 -1.14 -2.14 6.57
C GLN A 53 -0.25 -3.23 6.01
N TRP A 54 0.44 -3.96 6.89
CA TRP A 54 1.36 -4.99 6.44
C TRP A 54 0.59 -6.19 5.89
N SER A 55 1.09 -6.74 4.78
CA SER A 55 0.68 -8.05 4.25
C SER A 55 1.18 -9.22 5.12
N GLY A 56 2.05 -8.92 6.09
CA GLY A 56 2.58 -9.81 7.11
C GLY A 56 3.84 -9.18 7.75
N PRO A 57 4.45 -9.80 8.78
CA PRO A 57 5.71 -9.29 9.32
C PRO A 57 6.79 -9.29 8.22
N PRO A 58 7.58 -8.20 8.06
CA PRO A 58 8.61 -8.11 7.03
C PRO A 58 9.86 -8.90 7.45
N THR A 59 9.80 -10.22 7.31
CA THR A 59 10.85 -11.16 7.73
C THR A 59 11.85 -11.49 6.64
N ASP A 60 11.46 -11.35 5.37
CA ASP A 60 12.24 -11.76 4.22
C ASP A 60 12.96 -10.57 3.57
N SER A 61 14.19 -10.81 3.14
CA SER A 61 14.96 -9.87 2.32
C SER A 61 14.77 -10.19 0.83
N LEU A 62 15.19 -9.28 -0.06
CA LEU A 62 15.14 -9.56 -1.50
C LEU A 62 16.03 -10.77 -1.87
N GLY A 63 17.17 -10.94 -1.18
CA GLY A 63 18.06 -12.09 -1.35
C GLY A 63 17.41 -13.39 -0.89
N ALA A 64 16.79 -13.41 0.28
CA ALA A 64 16.07 -14.60 0.78
C ALA A 64 14.90 -14.98 -0.13
N ALA A 65 14.16 -13.99 -0.64
CA ALA A 65 13.10 -14.21 -1.62
C ALA A 65 13.66 -14.78 -2.93
N ALA A 66 14.79 -14.26 -3.43
CA ALA A 66 15.44 -14.76 -4.64
C ALA A 66 15.86 -16.23 -4.52
N ASP A 67 16.46 -16.59 -3.38
CA ASP A 67 16.83 -17.97 -3.06
C ASP A 67 15.60 -18.90 -3.02
N ALA A 68 14.51 -18.45 -2.37
CA ALA A 68 13.26 -19.21 -2.28
C ALA A 68 12.57 -19.40 -3.64
N LEU A 69 12.68 -18.40 -4.52
CA LEU A 69 12.07 -18.40 -5.85
C LEU A 69 12.95 -19.07 -6.92
N GLY A 70 14.22 -19.34 -6.63
CA GLY A 70 15.18 -19.92 -7.56
C GLY A 70 15.53 -18.99 -8.73
N VAL A 71 15.54 -17.67 -8.50
CA VAL A 71 15.86 -16.64 -9.49
C VAL A 71 16.98 -15.73 -8.99
N PRO A 72 17.68 -14.99 -9.86
CA PRO A 72 18.69 -14.04 -9.43
C PRO A 72 18.11 -12.90 -8.56
N VAL A 73 18.89 -12.37 -7.62
CA VAL A 73 18.44 -11.29 -6.72
C VAL A 73 18.16 -10.00 -7.48
N GLU A 74 18.89 -9.74 -8.56
CA GLU A 74 18.67 -8.61 -9.46
C GLU A 74 17.30 -8.66 -10.15
N ASP A 75 16.80 -9.87 -10.44
CA ASP A 75 15.48 -10.08 -11.04
C ASP A 75 14.37 -9.73 -10.03
N VAL A 76 14.53 -10.16 -8.77
CA VAL A 76 13.58 -9.82 -7.69
C VAL A 76 13.63 -8.32 -7.39
N ALA A 77 14.81 -7.72 -7.30
CA ALA A 77 14.97 -6.29 -7.09
C ALA A 77 14.34 -5.48 -8.24
N HIS A 78 14.52 -5.94 -9.49
CA HIS A 78 13.89 -5.32 -10.65
C HIS A 78 12.36 -5.42 -10.59
N ALA A 79 11.81 -6.60 -10.29
CA ALA A 79 10.37 -6.79 -10.12
C ALA A 79 9.78 -5.87 -9.04
N TRP A 80 10.46 -5.77 -7.89
CA TRP A 80 10.08 -4.89 -6.80
C TRP A 80 10.07 -3.41 -7.22
N ALA A 81 11.07 -2.99 -8.01
CA ALA A 81 11.15 -1.64 -8.56
C ALA A 81 10.06 -1.37 -9.62
N LEU A 82 9.67 -2.36 -10.43
CA LEU A 82 8.59 -2.21 -11.41
C LEU A 82 7.22 -2.00 -10.74
N LEU A 83 7.03 -2.53 -9.53
CA LEU A 83 5.88 -2.24 -8.68
C LEU A 83 5.93 -0.83 -8.06
N GLY A 84 7.04 -0.10 -8.21
CA GLY A 84 7.28 1.20 -7.58
C GLY A 84 7.73 1.11 -6.12
N LEU A 85 8.18 -0.07 -5.67
CA LEU A 85 8.59 -0.33 -4.29
C LEU A 85 10.12 -0.28 -4.15
N THR A 86 10.59 -0.06 -2.92
CA THR A 86 12.03 0.02 -2.62
C THR A 86 12.37 -0.84 -1.40
N ALA A 87 13.61 -1.30 -1.32
CA ALA A 87 14.19 -1.93 -0.15
C ALA A 87 15.53 -1.26 0.16
N ALA A 88 15.90 -1.19 1.44
CA ALA A 88 17.14 -0.53 1.86
C ALA A 88 18.41 -1.30 1.41
N GLY A 89 18.27 -2.56 1.04
CA GLY A 89 19.33 -3.42 0.52
C GLY A 89 18.84 -4.85 0.28
N PRO A 90 19.62 -5.69 -0.42
CA PRO A 90 19.21 -7.05 -0.75
C PRO A 90 19.09 -7.97 0.47
N ASP A 91 19.84 -7.69 1.55
CA ASP A 91 19.88 -8.50 2.77
C ASP A 91 19.03 -7.91 3.92
N THR A 92 18.37 -6.77 3.68
CA THR A 92 17.54 -6.12 4.69
C THR A 92 16.12 -6.68 4.64
N PRO A 93 15.56 -7.17 5.75
CA PRO A 93 14.17 -7.62 5.79
C PRO A 93 13.21 -6.48 5.42
N ALA A 94 12.38 -6.73 4.41
CA ALA A 94 11.42 -5.77 3.87
C ALA A 94 10.16 -6.43 3.31
N LEU A 95 10.20 -7.72 3.02
CA LEU A 95 9.12 -8.49 2.44
C LEU A 95 8.48 -9.37 3.51
N SER A 96 7.16 -9.48 3.45
CA SER A 96 6.42 -10.54 4.12
C SER A 96 6.35 -11.79 3.24
N GLN A 97 5.92 -12.90 3.82
CA GLN A 97 5.66 -14.13 3.06
C GLN A 97 4.65 -13.91 1.92
N ALA A 98 3.62 -13.07 2.12
CA ALA A 98 2.64 -12.77 1.07
C ALA A 98 3.26 -12.03 -0.13
N ASP A 99 4.31 -11.22 0.11
CA ASP A 99 5.03 -10.54 -0.95
C ASP A 99 5.89 -11.53 -1.75
N VAL A 100 6.51 -12.50 -1.07
CA VAL A 100 7.25 -13.61 -1.71
C VAL A 100 6.30 -14.47 -2.55
N ASP A 101 5.11 -14.80 -2.04
CA ASP A 101 4.09 -15.56 -2.78
C ASP A 101 3.58 -14.78 -4.02
N GLY A 102 3.45 -13.45 -3.90
CA GLY A 102 3.14 -12.56 -5.02
C GLY A 102 4.23 -12.57 -6.10
N LEU A 103 5.50 -12.53 -5.68
CA LEU A 103 6.64 -12.64 -6.59
C LEU A 103 6.73 -14.04 -7.24
N ALA A 104 6.35 -15.10 -6.54
CA ALA A 104 6.23 -16.44 -7.13
C ALA A 104 5.21 -16.47 -8.27
N THR A 105 4.09 -15.76 -8.12
CA THR A 105 3.10 -15.58 -9.20
C THR A 105 3.72 -14.88 -10.41
N TRP A 106 4.52 -13.83 -10.19
CA TRP A 106 5.24 -13.16 -11.26
C TRP A 106 6.25 -14.07 -11.97
N VAL A 107 7.01 -14.90 -11.24
CA VAL A 107 7.92 -15.89 -11.85
C VAL A 107 7.14 -16.87 -12.74
N ALA A 108 5.98 -17.34 -12.30
CA ALA A 108 5.12 -18.21 -13.12
C ALA A 108 4.59 -17.49 -14.37
N MET A 109 4.23 -16.20 -14.26
CA MET A 109 3.79 -15.38 -15.40
C MET A 109 4.91 -15.19 -16.43
N ARG A 110 6.16 -14.96 -16.00
CA ARG A 110 7.33 -14.89 -16.90
C ARG A 110 7.46 -16.17 -17.72
N ALA A 111 7.39 -17.33 -17.08
CA ALA A 111 7.50 -18.61 -17.74
C ALA A 111 6.38 -18.86 -18.77
N MET A 112 5.16 -18.39 -18.50
CA MET A 112 3.99 -18.63 -19.35
C MET A 112 3.82 -17.57 -20.46
N MET A 113 4.08 -16.29 -20.17
CA MET A 113 3.73 -15.16 -21.04
C MET A 113 4.96 -14.40 -21.59
N GLY A 114 6.16 -14.70 -21.09
CA GLY A 114 7.39 -13.99 -21.40
C GLY A 114 7.65 -12.77 -20.51
N ASP A 115 8.92 -12.37 -20.45
CA ASP A 115 9.42 -11.35 -19.52
C ASP A 115 8.82 -9.96 -19.75
N ASP A 116 8.62 -9.55 -21.00
CA ASP A 116 8.05 -8.25 -21.35
C ASP A 116 6.61 -8.10 -20.88
N ALA A 117 5.79 -9.14 -21.06
CA ALA A 117 4.39 -9.15 -20.65
C ALA A 117 4.26 -9.14 -19.12
N ALA A 118 5.05 -9.97 -18.42
CA ALA A 118 5.07 -10.01 -16.97
C ALA A 118 5.54 -8.68 -16.36
N SER A 119 6.59 -8.07 -16.94
CA SER A 119 7.10 -6.76 -16.52
C SER A 119 6.10 -5.63 -16.79
N GLY A 120 5.42 -5.68 -17.94
CA GLY A 120 4.34 -4.74 -18.27
C GLY A 120 3.18 -4.83 -17.28
N TRP A 121 2.82 -6.04 -16.86
CA TRP A 121 1.79 -6.27 -15.86
C TRP A 121 2.19 -5.71 -14.48
N LEU A 122 3.42 -5.97 -14.01
CA LEU A 122 3.90 -5.39 -12.75
C LEU A 122 3.83 -3.86 -12.75
N ARG A 123 4.25 -3.20 -13.83
CA ARG A 123 4.14 -1.73 -13.97
C ARG A 123 2.70 -1.26 -13.89
N ALA A 124 1.77 -1.95 -14.54
CA ALA A 124 0.36 -1.60 -14.52
C ALA A 124 -0.27 -1.77 -13.12
N VAL A 125 0.10 -2.86 -12.42
CA VAL A 125 -0.33 -3.11 -11.03
C VAL A 125 0.24 -2.05 -10.11
N GLY A 126 1.56 -1.81 -10.13
CA GLY A 126 2.22 -0.81 -9.30
C GLY A 126 1.64 0.59 -9.47
N ALA A 127 1.48 1.03 -10.72
CA ALA A 127 0.88 2.33 -11.01
C ALA A 127 -0.58 2.45 -10.55
N SER A 128 -1.37 1.39 -10.71
CA SER A 128 -2.77 1.36 -10.24
C SER A 128 -2.87 1.40 -8.72
N MET A 129 -2.05 0.60 -8.03
CA MET A 129 -2.03 0.53 -6.57
C MET A 129 -1.50 1.81 -5.94
N ALA A 130 -0.47 2.43 -6.52
CA ALA A 130 0.03 3.74 -6.05
C ALA A 130 -1.06 4.82 -6.10
N ARG A 131 -1.86 4.85 -7.18
CA ARG A 131 -2.98 5.79 -7.32
C ARG A 131 -4.11 5.51 -6.32
N LEU A 132 -4.41 4.24 -6.04
CA LEU A 132 -5.39 3.87 -5.02
C LEU A 132 -4.91 4.29 -3.62
N ALA A 133 -3.66 3.95 -3.28
CA ALA A 133 -3.05 4.31 -2.00
C ALA A 133 -3.03 5.84 -1.77
N GLU A 134 -2.75 6.64 -2.79
CA GLU A 134 -2.80 8.10 -2.70
C GLU A 134 -4.22 8.62 -2.42
N ALA A 135 -5.22 8.06 -3.11
CA ALA A 135 -6.62 8.40 -2.91
C ALA A 135 -7.10 8.00 -1.50
N GLU A 136 -6.74 6.80 -1.03
CA GLU A 136 -7.03 6.30 0.30
C GLU A 136 -6.38 7.14 1.40
N ALA A 137 -5.10 7.48 1.25
CA ALA A 137 -4.38 8.32 2.19
C ALA A 137 -4.98 9.74 2.26
N THR A 138 -5.41 10.28 1.12
CA THR A 138 -6.07 11.60 1.05
C THR A 138 -7.45 11.56 1.71
N MET A 139 -8.24 10.53 1.41
CA MET A 139 -9.55 10.30 2.02
C MET A 139 -9.42 10.14 3.54
N GLY A 140 -8.47 9.33 4.01
CA GLY A 140 -8.21 9.11 5.42
C GLY A 140 -7.87 10.39 6.18
N ARG A 141 -6.93 11.19 5.65
CA ARG A 141 -6.56 12.50 6.24
C ARG A 141 -7.74 13.47 6.29
N ALA A 142 -8.60 13.48 5.27
CA ALA A 142 -9.76 14.35 5.23
C ALA A 142 -10.88 13.91 6.16
N ALA A 143 -11.12 12.59 6.26
CA ALA A 143 -12.19 12.02 7.09
C ALA A 143 -11.84 12.00 8.58
N GLN A 144 -10.55 11.90 8.92
CA GLN A 144 -10.09 11.81 10.29
C GLN A 144 -8.77 12.59 10.47
N PRO A 145 -8.86 13.90 10.81
CA PRO A 145 -7.69 14.75 11.02
C PRO A 145 -6.78 14.26 12.14
N ASP A 146 -7.33 13.57 13.14
CA ASP A 146 -6.64 13.12 14.35
C ASP A 146 -5.50 12.11 14.07
N ILE A 147 -5.44 11.52 12.87
CA ILE A 147 -4.29 10.67 12.49
C ILE A 147 -2.97 11.44 12.39
N GLN A 148 -3.04 12.77 12.27
CA GLN A 148 -1.87 13.63 12.15
C GLN A 148 -1.40 14.03 13.55
N ILE A 149 -0.21 13.57 13.94
CA ILE A 149 0.38 13.90 15.24
C ILE A 149 0.63 15.40 15.40
N ASP A 150 0.93 16.11 14.31
CA ASP A 150 1.09 17.57 14.28
C ASP A 150 -0.24 18.32 14.47
N HIS A 151 -1.37 17.61 14.31
CA HIS A 151 -2.69 18.17 14.59
C HIS A 151 -3.06 17.96 16.07
N THR A 152 -3.00 16.72 16.54
CA THR A 152 -3.45 16.35 17.89
C THR A 152 -2.48 16.80 18.98
N HIS A 153 -1.18 16.80 18.68
CA HIS A 153 -0.10 16.90 19.67
C HIS A 153 -0.22 15.85 20.79
N ASP A 154 -0.91 14.74 20.53
CA ASP A 154 -1.17 13.64 21.47
C ASP A 154 -1.05 12.29 20.76
N GLU A 155 -0.01 11.53 21.13
CA GLU A 155 0.32 10.28 20.46
C GLU A 155 -0.74 9.20 20.65
N LEU A 156 -1.39 9.14 21.82
CA LEU A 156 -2.43 8.14 22.08
C LEU A 156 -3.64 8.38 21.18
N THR A 157 -4.10 9.63 21.09
CA THR A 157 -5.22 10.04 20.24
C THR A 157 -4.90 9.72 18.78
N SER A 158 -3.71 10.08 18.30
CA SER A 158 -3.30 9.76 16.93
C SER A 158 -3.13 8.27 16.67
N ALA A 159 -2.62 7.50 17.63
CA ALA A 159 -2.51 6.05 17.53
C ALA A 159 -3.90 5.39 17.34
N GLN A 160 -4.86 5.78 18.17
CA GLN A 160 -6.23 5.27 18.14
C GLN A 160 -6.93 5.65 16.84
N ALA A 161 -6.83 6.92 16.42
CA ALA A 161 -7.40 7.40 15.17
C ALA A 161 -6.80 6.67 13.95
N TYR A 162 -5.47 6.49 13.93
CA TYR A 162 -4.79 5.82 12.83
C TYR A 162 -5.17 4.35 12.71
N ARG A 163 -5.19 3.62 13.84
CA ARG A 163 -5.63 2.23 13.87
C ARG A 163 -7.07 2.09 13.38
N ALA A 164 -7.98 2.96 13.83
CA ALA A 164 -9.40 2.90 13.44
C ALA A 164 -9.60 3.03 11.92
N ILE A 165 -8.78 3.84 11.24
CA ILE A 165 -8.80 3.89 9.77
C ILE A 165 -8.17 2.64 9.16
N ALA A 166 -7.02 2.21 9.67
CA ALA A 166 -6.31 1.06 9.13
C ALA A 166 -7.14 -0.25 9.24
N GLU A 167 -8.07 -0.35 10.18
CA GLU A 167 -9.04 -1.46 10.28
C GLU A 167 -9.97 -1.59 9.04
N PHE A 168 -10.08 -0.57 8.19
CA PHE A 168 -10.82 -0.66 6.93
C PHE A 168 -10.03 -1.33 5.80
N ILE A 169 -8.70 -1.44 5.89
CA ILE A 169 -7.84 -1.97 4.82
C ILE A 169 -8.31 -3.34 4.32
N PRO A 170 -8.59 -4.34 5.17
CA PRO A 170 -9.08 -5.64 4.69
C PRO A 170 -10.37 -5.54 3.87
N ARG A 171 -11.26 -4.60 4.21
CA ARG A 171 -12.52 -4.38 3.47
C ARG A 171 -12.26 -3.72 2.12
N MET A 172 -11.32 -2.77 2.04
CA MET A 172 -10.91 -2.15 0.79
C MET A 172 -10.28 -3.18 -0.15
N MET A 173 -9.43 -4.08 0.37
CA MET A 173 -8.82 -5.13 -0.42
C MET A 173 -9.84 -6.13 -0.98
N ALA A 174 -10.86 -6.50 -0.20
CA ALA A 174 -11.95 -7.34 -0.69
C ALA A 174 -12.76 -6.67 -1.82
N LEU A 175 -12.97 -5.35 -1.74
CA LEU A 175 -13.62 -4.58 -2.80
C LEU A 175 -12.77 -4.54 -4.07
N ILE A 176 -11.46 -4.30 -3.94
CA ILE A 176 -10.51 -4.28 -5.07
C ILE A 176 -10.52 -5.63 -5.78
N ASP A 177 -10.46 -6.74 -5.06
CA ASP A 177 -10.52 -8.09 -5.64
C ASP A 177 -11.83 -8.32 -6.43
N ALA A 178 -12.97 -7.97 -5.84
CA ALA A 178 -14.27 -8.12 -6.50
C ALA A 178 -14.36 -7.27 -7.78
N VAL A 179 -13.98 -5.99 -7.70
CA VAL A 179 -14.00 -5.06 -8.84
C VAL A 179 -13.02 -5.48 -9.93
N HIS A 180 -11.82 -5.94 -9.57
CA HIS A 180 -10.84 -6.46 -10.51
C HIS A 180 -11.41 -7.63 -11.32
N ARG A 181 -12.08 -8.59 -10.67
CA ARG A 181 -12.73 -9.72 -11.36
C ARG A 181 -13.82 -9.25 -12.33
N HIS A 182 -14.62 -8.25 -11.95
CA HIS A 182 -15.59 -7.65 -12.86
C HIS A 182 -14.91 -7.01 -14.09
N HIS A 183 -13.82 -6.26 -13.89
CA HIS A 183 -13.05 -5.69 -15.00
C HIS A 183 -12.45 -6.74 -15.93
N LEU A 184 -11.98 -7.87 -15.40
CA LEU A 184 -11.51 -8.99 -16.25
C LEU A 184 -12.63 -9.55 -17.13
N ILE A 185 -13.83 -9.75 -16.57
CA ILE A 185 -14.99 -10.23 -17.33
C ILE A 185 -15.39 -9.19 -18.39
N SER A 186 -15.45 -7.91 -18.03
CA SER A 186 -15.78 -6.83 -18.96
C SER A 186 -14.76 -6.69 -20.09
N ALA A 187 -13.46 -6.78 -19.78
CA ALA A 187 -12.41 -6.75 -20.80
C ALA A 187 -12.55 -7.92 -21.76
N ARG A 188 -12.72 -9.15 -21.23
CA ARG A 188 -12.90 -10.35 -22.05
C ARG A 188 -14.12 -10.23 -22.97
N THR A 189 -15.27 -9.88 -22.43
CA THR A 189 -16.53 -9.75 -23.18
C THR A 189 -16.46 -8.63 -24.23
N HIS A 190 -15.79 -7.52 -23.93
CA HIS A 190 -15.55 -6.47 -24.91
C HIS A 190 -14.73 -6.98 -26.09
N PHE A 191 -13.62 -7.69 -25.84
CA PHE A 191 -12.80 -8.24 -26.91
C PHE A 191 -13.54 -9.32 -27.71
N GLU A 192 -14.34 -10.19 -27.07
CA GLU A 192 -15.20 -11.15 -27.79
C GLU A 192 -16.21 -10.46 -28.72
N GLY A 193 -16.70 -9.27 -28.36
CA GLY A 193 -17.63 -8.49 -29.18
C GLY A 193 -16.99 -7.70 -30.32
N VAL A 194 -15.74 -7.28 -30.16
CA VAL A 194 -15.04 -6.36 -31.08
C VAL A 194 -14.04 -7.09 -31.99
N GLN A 195 -13.38 -8.13 -31.47
CA GLN A 195 -12.32 -8.87 -32.15
C GLN A 195 -12.91 -10.16 -32.74
N ARG A 196 -13.25 -10.11 -34.04
CA ARG A 196 -13.88 -11.24 -34.77
C ARG A 196 -12.86 -12.22 -35.36
N ASP A 197 -11.57 -12.05 -35.08
CA ASP A 197 -10.42 -12.79 -35.64
C ASP A 197 -9.28 -12.85 -34.59
N ILE A 198 -8.28 -13.71 -34.81
CA ILE A 198 -7.08 -13.95 -33.99
C ILE A 198 -6.00 -12.84 -34.18
N SER A 199 -6.25 -11.84 -35.02
CA SER A 199 -5.34 -10.69 -35.22
C SER A 199 -5.01 -10.00 -33.90
N ALA A 200 -3.74 -9.70 -33.62
CA ALA A 200 -3.32 -8.91 -32.45
C ALA A 200 -3.76 -7.42 -32.51
N ASN A 201 -4.27 -6.97 -33.66
CA ASN A 201 -4.72 -5.60 -33.89
C ASN A 201 -6.25 -5.53 -34.01
N VAL A 202 -6.85 -4.49 -33.41
CA VAL A 202 -8.27 -4.17 -33.51
C VAL A 202 -8.43 -2.80 -34.19
N VAL A 203 -9.36 -2.70 -35.15
CA VAL A 203 -9.73 -1.40 -35.73
C VAL A 203 -10.78 -0.75 -34.82
N CYS A 204 -10.42 0.35 -34.16
CA CYS A 204 -11.34 1.12 -33.34
C CYS A 204 -11.30 2.62 -33.68
N GLY A 205 -12.43 3.31 -33.48
CA GLY A 205 -12.48 4.77 -33.49
C GLY A 205 -12.25 5.30 -32.08
N ILE A 206 -11.35 6.27 -31.93
CA ILE A 206 -11.04 6.92 -30.66
C ILE A 206 -11.58 8.36 -30.69
N GLY A 207 -12.42 8.71 -29.72
CA GLY A 207 -12.93 10.08 -29.53
C GLY A 207 -12.47 10.65 -28.20
N PHE A 208 -12.10 11.93 -28.19
CA PHE A 208 -11.76 12.68 -26.98
C PHE A 208 -12.82 13.76 -26.75
N ALA A 209 -13.27 13.89 -25.51
CA ALA A 209 -14.13 14.98 -25.07
C ALA A 209 -13.40 15.72 -23.93
N ASP A 210 -13.42 17.05 -23.98
CA ASP A 210 -12.75 17.92 -23.02
C ASP A 210 -13.69 19.05 -22.58
N LEU A 211 -13.47 19.57 -21.38
CA LEU A 211 -14.20 20.73 -20.86
C LEU A 211 -13.69 22.00 -21.54
N SER A 212 -14.56 22.66 -22.30
CA SER A 212 -14.22 23.93 -22.93
C SER A 212 -13.87 24.98 -21.88
N GLY A 213 -12.71 25.61 -22.03
CA GLY A 213 -12.26 26.66 -21.10
C GLY A 213 -11.76 26.15 -19.74
N PHE A 214 -11.37 24.87 -19.61
CA PHE A 214 -10.86 24.28 -18.37
C PHE A 214 -9.81 25.16 -17.67
N THR A 215 -8.83 25.69 -18.40
CA THR A 215 -7.78 26.57 -17.83
C THR A 215 -8.36 27.81 -17.16
N ALA A 216 -9.38 28.44 -17.73
CA ALA A 216 -10.04 29.60 -17.12
C ALA A 216 -10.88 29.20 -15.90
N LEU A 217 -11.54 28.04 -15.96
CA LEU A 217 -12.31 27.48 -14.84
C LEU A 217 -11.41 27.17 -13.64
N THR A 218 -10.17 26.69 -13.87
CA THR A 218 -9.21 26.43 -12.77
C THR A 218 -8.75 27.68 -12.01
N GLN A 219 -8.92 28.87 -12.58
CA GLN A 219 -8.61 30.14 -11.90
C GLN A 219 -9.80 30.70 -11.11
N LEU A 220 -11.02 30.23 -11.40
CA LEU A 220 -12.27 30.78 -10.87
C LEU A 220 -12.96 29.85 -9.87
N LEU A 221 -12.74 28.55 -10.00
CA LEU A 221 -13.41 27.51 -9.22
C LEU A 221 -12.45 26.84 -8.26
N THR A 222 -12.96 26.48 -7.09
CA THR A 222 -12.26 25.61 -6.15
C THR A 222 -12.13 24.19 -6.71
N PRO A 223 -11.16 23.40 -6.21
CA PRO A 223 -11.00 22.00 -6.61
C PRO A 223 -12.30 21.16 -6.45
N ALA A 224 -13.10 21.46 -5.42
CA ALA A 224 -14.38 20.78 -5.18
C ALA A 224 -15.42 21.12 -6.26
N GLU A 225 -15.51 22.38 -6.68
CA GLU A 225 -16.43 22.84 -7.73
C GLU A 225 -16.03 22.29 -9.11
N LEU A 226 -14.73 22.27 -9.42
CA LEU A 226 -14.20 21.64 -10.64
C LEU A 226 -14.53 20.13 -10.69
N SER A 227 -14.34 19.43 -9.57
CA SER A 227 -14.71 18.00 -9.48
C SER A 227 -16.21 17.79 -9.68
N GLY A 228 -17.05 18.74 -9.26
CA GLY A 228 -18.49 18.72 -9.49
C GLY A 228 -18.88 18.77 -10.97
N LEU A 229 -18.05 19.33 -11.85
CA LEU A 229 -18.30 19.39 -13.30
C LEU A 229 -18.04 18.07 -14.03
N LEU A 230 -17.40 17.10 -13.36
CA LEU A 230 -17.03 15.79 -13.94
C LEU A 230 -18.00 14.65 -13.54
N LYS A 231 -19.08 14.97 -12.84
CA LYS A 231 -20.14 14.04 -12.44
C LYS A 231 -21.33 14.13 -13.39
#